data_AF-A0A7C4RS81-F1
#
_entry.id   AF-A0A7C4RS81-F1
#
_cell.length_a   1.000
_cell.length_b   1.000
_cell.length_c   1.000
_cell.angle_alpha   90.00
_cell.angle_beta   90.00
_cell.angle_gamma   90.00
#
_symmetry.space_group_name_H-M   'P 1'
#
loop_
_entity.id
_entity.type
_entity.pdbx_description
1 polymer ?
#
loop_
_entity_poly.entity_id
_entity_poly.type
_entity_poly.pdbx_seq_one_letter_code
_entity_poly.pdbx_strand_id
1 'polypeptide(L)'
;MVFSSILFLFGFLPLVLLVYFPIPSRFKNLCLTLFSYVFYGWSNPLFVPVMAASTIIDYVCALRIAAHPVQPSDFPSETPASILASRRRRWLILSLCTNLGLLGFFKYFNFGIDTVKTVLAAFGHESALADWTLRVTLPLGISFYTFQSMSYTIDVYRGKVEPTRNFIDFACFVSLFPQLVAGPIVRYADLAQALIRRTVTVHGFARGVALLSVGLAKKIILANPCGKIADVVFNAQGLDVWMAWWGAVAYAFQIYFDFSGYSDMAIGLGMMFGFSFPTNFDSPYRSQSITEFWRRWHMSLSSWLRDYLYVSLGGNRLSPMKTYRNLMLVMLLGGLWHGAAWTFVVWGGLHGLWLAVERAAGKRPIYAALPKPFRIGLTFFLVTLGWVMFRSPNFSHALRYYGALFGLSPVSENIFLIYGMVARPWDWLVMGICALIVWTAPASRNWVMGWSPWKAVVCAGLFVFSVAILLTQGYNPFIYFIF
;
A
#
# COMPACT_ATOMS: atom_id res chain seq x y z
N MET A 1 11.45 10.45 -5.24
CA MET A 1 10.70 11.72 -5.07
C MET A 1 9.27 11.40 -4.62
N VAL A 2 8.46 12.40 -4.21
CA VAL A 2 7.01 12.23 -3.91
C VAL A 2 6.18 12.94 -4.99
N PHE A 3 5.03 12.38 -5.37
CA PHE A 3 4.13 13.00 -6.36
C PHE A 3 3.56 14.35 -5.90
N SER A 4 3.33 14.52 -4.60
CA SER A 4 2.85 15.76 -3.99
C SER A 4 3.97 16.77 -3.70
N SER A 5 5.03 16.80 -4.51
CA SER A 5 6.12 17.78 -4.39
C SER A 5 6.17 18.71 -5.59
N ILE A 6 6.55 19.97 -5.36
CA ILE A 6 6.71 20.99 -6.42
C ILE A 6 7.70 20.50 -7.47
N LEU A 7 8.82 19.93 -7.01
CA LEU A 7 9.85 19.36 -7.88
C LEU A 7 9.28 18.27 -8.80
N PHE A 8 8.43 17.39 -8.29
CA PHE A 8 7.81 16.37 -9.13
C PHE A 8 6.84 16.99 -10.15
N LEU A 9 5.92 17.85 -9.68
CA LEU A 9 4.84 18.41 -10.50
C LEU A 9 5.33 19.34 -11.62
N PHE A 10 6.33 20.16 -11.33
CA PHE A 10 6.79 21.23 -12.24
C PHE A 10 8.20 21.02 -12.79
N GLY A 11 8.98 20.10 -12.22
CA GLY A 11 10.31 19.74 -12.72
C GLY A 11 10.32 18.38 -13.41
N PHE A 12 10.19 17.31 -12.63
CA PHE A 12 10.34 15.94 -13.11
C PHE A 12 9.26 15.53 -14.12
N LEU A 13 7.98 15.68 -13.80
CA LEU A 13 6.89 15.22 -14.67
C LEU A 13 6.88 15.94 -16.04
N PRO A 14 6.98 17.29 -16.13
CA PRO A 14 7.07 17.98 -17.41
C PRO A 14 8.27 17.52 -18.23
N LEU A 15 9.45 17.38 -17.59
CA LEU A 15 10.66 16.89 -18.26
C LEU A 15 10.45 15.49 -18.86
N VAL A 16 9.88 14.56 -18.09
CA VAL A 16 9.59 13.20 -18.57
C VAL A 16 8.63 13.24 -19.75
N LEU A 17 7.56 14.03 -19.69
CA LEU A 17 6.57 14.14 -20.78
C LEU A 17 7.21 14.73 -22.04
N LEU A 18 8.00 15.79 -21.92
CA LEU A 18 8.71 16.44 -23.03
C LEU A 18 9.68 15.49 -23.73
N VAL A 19 10.35 14.62 -22.99
CA VAL A 19 11.28 13.63 -23.56
C VAL A 19 10.54 12.40 -24.11
N TYR A 20 9.49 11.95 -23.42
CA TYR A 20 8.80 10.69 -23.73
C TYR A 20 7.99 10.74 -25.04
N PHE A 21 7.25 11.83 -25.29
CA PHE A 21 6.36 11.93 -26.44
C PHE A 21 7.07 11.97 -27.81
N PRO A 22 8.18 12.70 -28.01
CA PRO A 22 8.90 12.70 -29.29
C PRO A 22 9.72 11.43 -29.52
N ILE A 23 10.02 10.64 -28.49
CA ILE A 23 10.84 9.43 -28.63
C ILE A 23 10.11 8.34 -29.46
N PRO A 24 10.81 7.69 -30.42
CA PRO A 24 10.28 6.56 -31.17
C PRO A 24 9.80 5.41 -30.26
N SER A 25 8.76 4.69 -30.68
CA SER A 25 8.12 3.62 -29.90
C SER A 25 9.10 2.61 -29.29
N ARG A 26 10.14 2.21 -30.04
CA ARG A 26 11.17 1.25 -29.61
C ARG A 26 11.98 1.68 -28.38
N PHE A 27 12.09 2.98 -28.10
CA PHE A 27 12.88 3.51 -26.99
C PHE A 27 12.02 4.02 -25.82
N LYS A 28 10.69 3.97 -25.94
CA LYS A 28 9.80 4.51 -24.90
C LYS A 28 9.94 3.77 -23.57
N ASN A 29 10.15 2.46 -23.58
CA ASN A 29 10.36 1.70 -22.34
C ASN A 29 11.72 2.02 -21.73
N LEU A 30 12.78 2.14 -22.54
CA LEU A 30 14.08 2.58 -22.05
C LEU A 30 14.01 3.97 -21.40
N CYS A 31 13.33 4.92 -22.05
CA CYS A 31 13.09 6.26 -21.52
C CYS A 31 12.41 6.19 -20.15
N LEU A 32 11.29 5.46 -20.03
CA LEU A 32 10.57 5.32 -18.77
C LEU A 32 11.41 4.63 -17.70
N THR A 33 12.16 3.59 -18.05
CA THR A 33 13.07 2.90 -17.13
C THR A 33 14.12 3.86 -16.57
N LEU A 34 14.81 4.62 -17.42
CA LEU A 34 15.85 5.56 -17.00
C LEU A 34 15.29 6.63 -16.05
N PHE A 35 14.19 7.28 -16.43
CA PHE A 35 13.54 8.26 -15.56
C PHE A 35 13.02 7.64 -14.26
N SER A 36 12.59 6.38 -14.30
CA SER A 36 12.12 5.69 -13.11
C SER A 36 13.24 5.39 -12.12
N TYR A 37 14.42 5.00 -12.61
CA TYR A 37 15.61 4.85 -11.77
C TYR A 37 16.06 6.18 -11.17
N VAL A 38 16.00 7.29 -11.93
CA VAL A 38 16.25 8.64 -11.39
C VAL A 38 15.24 9.01 -10.31
N PHE A 39 13.94 8.77 -10.55
CA PHE A 39 12.88 9.03 -9.59
C PHE A 39 13.08 8.26 -8.27
N TYR A 40 13.45 6.98 -8.39
CA TYR A 40 13.72 6.09 -7.27
C TYR A 40 14.97 6.49 -6.49
N GLY A 41 16.08 6.70 -7.20
CA GLY A 41 17.37 7.08 -6.62
C GLY A 41 17.43 8.50 -6.07
N TRP A 42 16.39 9.33 -6.26
CA TRP A 42 16.40 10.73 -5.87
C TRP A 42 16.69 10.97 -4.39
N SER A 43 16.13 10.14 -3.49
CA SER A 43 16.39 10.28 -2.05
C SER A 43 17.68 9.59 -1.63
N ASN A 44 18.00 8.46 -2.23
CA ASN A 44 19.25 7.74 -1.98
C ASN A 44 19.65 6.89 -3.20
N PRO A 45 20.66 7.33 -3.98
CA PRO A 45 21.10 6.61 -5.16
C PRO A 45 21.67 5.21 -4.88
N LEU A 46 22.14 4.93 -3.65
CA LEU A 46 22.73 3.65 -3.28
C LEU A 46 21.74 2.48 -3.33
N PHE A 47 20.43 2.76 -3.34
CA PHE A 47 19.42 1.73 -3.47
C PHE A 47 19.13 1.33 -4.93
N VAL A 48 19.55 2.14 -5.92
CA VAL A 48 19.37 1.83 -7.35
C VAL A 48 20.00 0.49 -7.72
N PRO A 49 21.27 0.19 -7.36
CA PRO A 49 21.86 -1.13 -7.58
C PRO A 49 21.09 -2.28 -6.94
N VAL A 50 20.48 -2.09 -5.77
CA VAL A 50 19.70 -3.13 -5.08
C VAL A 50 18.46 -3.52 -5.90
N MET A 51 17.70 -2.52 -6.37
CA MET A 51 16.54 -2.75 -7.23
C MET A 51 16.96 -3.37 -8.58
N ALA A 52 18.04 -2.86 -9.18
CA ALA A 52 18.56 -3.39 -10.44
C ALA A 52 19.00 -4.86 -10.30
N ALA A 53 19.71 -5.21 -9.23
CA ALA A 53 20.14 -6.58 -8.95
C ALA A 53 18.92 -7.52 -8.78
N SER A 54 17.92 -7.12 -7.98
CA SER A 54 16.68 -7.89 -7.82
C SER A 54 15.97 -8.10 -9.17
N THR A 55 15.90 -7.04 -9.99
CA THR A 55 15.30 -7.07 -11.34
C THR A 55 16.05 -8.06 -12.25
N ILE A 56 17.38 -8.02 -12.27
CA ILE A 56 18.20 -8.94 -13.08
C ILE A 56 18.00 -10.39 -12.63
N ILE A 57 18.03 -10.64 -11.32
CA ILE A 57 17.86 -12.00 -10.77
C ILE A 57 16.50 -12.57 -11.14
N ASP A 58 15.42 -11.80 -10.97
CA ASP A 58 14.07 -12.28 -11.29
C ASP A 58 13.84 -12.45 -12.80
N TYR A 59 14.43 -11.57 -13.62
CA TYR A 59 14.43 -11.73 -15.08
C TYR A 59 15.07 -13.05 -15.50
N VAL A 60 16.28 -13.32 -14.99
CA VAL A 60 17.01 -14.56 -15.29
C VAL A 60 16.25 -15.77 -14.75
N CYS A 61 15.73 -15.72 -13.52
CA CYS A 61 14.94 -16.81 -12.95
C CYS A 61 13.72 -17.11 -13.82
N ALA A 62 12.96 -16.10 -14.26
CA ALA A 62 11.79 -16.30 -15.11
C ALA A 62 12.14 -16.96 -16.45
N LEU A 63 13.21 -16.51 -17.13
CA LEU A 63 13.69 -17.15 -18.36
C LEU A 63 14.11 -18.60 -18.15
N ARG A 64 14.81 -18.89 -17.04
CA ARG A 64 15.25 -20.26 -16.70
C ARG A 64 14.08 -21.17 -16.31
N ILE A 65 13.02 -20.63 -15.72
CA ILE A 65 11.79 -21.37 -15.44
C ILE A 65 11.09 -21.76 -16.74
N ALA A 66 11.03 -20.86 -17.74
CA ALA A 66 10.37 -21.14 -19.00
C ALA A 66 11.21 -21.95 -20.00
N ALA A 67 12.54 -21.94 -19.88
CA ALA A 67 13.42 -22.82 -20.64
C ALA A 67 13.19 -24.33 -20.35
N HIS A 68 12.34 -24.65 -19.38
CA HIS A 68 11.90 -26.00 -19.05
C HIS A 68 10.35 -26.07 -19.08
N PRO A 69 9.70 -26.08 -20.25
CA PRO A 69 8.25 -26.19 -20.36
C PRO A 69 7.77 -27.52 -19.79
N VAL A 70 6.69 -27.50 -19.01
CA VAL A 70 5.99 -28.73 -18.58
C VAL A 70 4.92 -29.05 -19.60
N GLN A 71 4.97 -30.24 -20.20
CA GLN A 71 3.89 -30.70 -21.07
C GLN A 71 2.79 -31.33 -20.20
N PRO A 72 1.50 -31.26 -20.62
CA PRO A 72 0.40 -31.88 -19.88
C PRO A 72 0.54 -33.40 -19.67
N SER A 73 1.41 -34.06 -20.44
CA SER A 73 1.74 -35.49 -20.36
C SER A 73 2.66 -35.88 -19.18
N ASP A 74 3.16 -34.92 -18.40
CA ASP A 74 4.20 -35.13 -17.38
C ASP A 74 3.69 -35.71 -16.03
N PHE A 75 2.46 -36.23 -15.97
CA PHE A 75 1.97 -37.00 -14.82
C PHE A 75 1.06 -38.17 -15.29
N PRO A 76 1.24 -39.44 -14.87
CA PRO A 76 2.35 -40.11 -14.19
C PRO A 76 2.94 -41.28 -15.02
N SER A 77 4.24 -41.28 -15.29
CA SER A 77 5.04 -42.50 -15.40
C SER A 77 6.51 -42.17 -15.10
N GLU A 78 7.25 -43.17 -14.67
CA GLU A 78 8.46 -43.06 -13.85
C GLU A 78 9.63 -42.32 -14.57
N THR A 79 9.81 -41.01 -14.24
CA THR A 79 10.94 -40.08 -14.56
C THR A 79 11.17 -39.71 -16.05
N PRO A 80 11.19 -38.41 -16.46
CA PRO A 80 12.02 -37.28 -15.97
C PRO A 80 11.24 -35.99 -15.61
N ALA A 81 9.91 -36.05 -15.53
CA ALA A 81 9.06 -34.93 -15.11
C ALA A 81 9.41 -34.38 -13.72
N SER A 82 9.87 -35.23 -12.80
CA SER A 82 10.27 -34.87 -11.43
C SER A 82 11.52 -33.99 -11.38
N ILE A 83 12.48 -34.19 -12.29
CA ILE A 83 13.74 -33.43 -12.35
C ILE A 83 13.49 -32.05 -12.94
N LEU A 84 12.70 -31.95 -14.02
CA LEU A 84 12.33 -30.67 -14.64
C LEU A 84 11.48 -29.81 -13.68
N ALA A 85 10.51 -30.42 -12.99
CA ALA A 85 9.78 -29.78 -11.90
C ALA A 85 10.72 -29.30 -10.78
N SER A 86 11.74 -30.10 -10.44
CA SER A 86 12.76 -29.72 -9.45
C SER A 86 13.64 -28.56 -9.91
N ARG A 87 14.02 -28.47 -11.20
CA ARG A 87 14.81 -27.35 -11.74
C ARG A 87 14.03 -26.04 -11.75
N ARG A 88 12.79 -26.04 -12.24
CA ARG A 88 11.90 -24.85 -12.20
C ARG A 88 11.68 -24.38 -10.76
N ARG A 89 11.47 -25.34 -9.85
CA ARG A 89 11.32 -25.05 -8.42
C ARG A 89 12.56 -24.42 -7.81
N ARG A 90 13.77 -24.83 -8.18
CA ARG A 90 15.02 -24.19 -7.71
C ARG A 90 15.10 -22.72 -8.12
N TRP A 91 14.80 -22.39 -9.36
CA TRP A 91 14.80 -21.00 -9.84
C TRP A 91 13.71 -20.16 -9.18
N LEU A 92 12.52 -20.73 -8.97
CA LEU A 92 11.48 -20.07 -8.18
C LEU A 92 11.96 -19.82 -6.74
N ILE A 93 12.54 -20.82 -6.07
CA ILE A 93 13.06 -20.69 -4.71
C ILE A 93 14.13 -19.61 -4.66
N LEU A 94 15.07 -19.57 -5.62
CA LEU A 94 16.08 -18.51 -5.70
C LEU A 94 15.46 -17.12 -5.80
N SER A 95 14.47 -16.93 -6.67
CA SER A 95 13.72 -15.67 -6.78
C SER A 95 13.02 -15.29 -5.47
N LEU A 96 12.31 -16.24 -4.84
CA LEU A 96 11.62 -16.02 -3.58
C LEU A 96 12.58 -15.70 -2.43
N CYS A 97 13.67 -16.47 -2.29
CA CYS A 97 14.69 -16.24 -1.26
C CYS A 97 15.41 -14.91 -1.45
N THR A 98 15.70 -14.51 -2.68
CA THR A 98 16.31 -13.20 -2.96
C THR A 98 15.37 -12.06 -2.58
N ASN A 99 14.13 -12.11 -3.06
CA ASN A 99 13.13 -11.08 -2.79
C ASN A 99 12.77 -10.97 -1.30
N LEU A 100 12.42 -12.09 -0.67
CA LEU A 100 12.08 -12.13 0.75
C LEU A 100 13.30 -11.88 1.63
N GLY A 101 14.50 -12.26 1.18
CA GLY A 101 15.76 -11.95 1.86
C GLY A 101 16.08 -10.46 1.86
N LEU A 102 15.96 -9.79 0.71
CA LEU A 102 16.11 -8.33 0.60
C LEU A 102 15.06 -7.60 1.44
N LEU A 103 13.79 -7.98 1.32
CA LEU A 103 12.72 -7.41 2.14
C LEU A 103 12.97 -7.66 3.62
N GLY A 104 13.38 -8.88 3.99
CA GLY A 104 13.64 -9.28 5.37
C GLY A 104 14.79 -8.50 5.99
N PHE A 105 15.90 -8.39 5.27
CA PHE A 105 17.08 -7.63 5.69
C PHE A 105 16.74 -6.15 5.85
N PHE A 106 16.24 -5.48 4.81
CA PHE A 106 16.04 -4.03 4.90
C PHE A 106 14.89 -3.61 5.82
N LYS A 107 13.85 -4.45 5.96
CA LYS A 107 12.65 -4.10 6.72
C LYS A 107 12.65 -4.58 8.16
N TYR A 108 13.12 -5.80 8.41
CA TYR A 108 12.97 -6.44 9.71
C TYR A 108 14.28 -6.56 10.49
N PHE A 109 15.43 -6.19 9.92
CA PHE A 109 16.72 -6.27 10.63
C PHE A 109 16.69 -5.46 11.93
N ASN A 110 16.36 -4.16 11.86
CA ASN A 110 16.31 -3.31 13.05
C ASN A 110 15.31 -3.84 14.10
N PHE A 111 14.11 -4.22 13.67
CA PHE A 111 13.09 -4.82 14.56
C PHE A 111 13.55 -6.12 15.22
N GLY A 112 14.27 -6.97 14.48
CA GLY A 112 14.87 -8.20 15.00
C GLY A 112 15.91 -7.92 16.07
N ILE A 113 16.84 -6.98 15.80
CA ILE A 113 17.86 -6.57 16.77
C ILE A 113 17.22 -5.98 18.03
N ASP A 114 16.25 -5.07 17.89
CA ASP A 114 15.57 -4.45 19.03
C ASP A 114 14.81 -5.50 19.86
N THR A 115 14.20 -6.50 19.21
CA THR A 115 13.54 -7.62 19.89
C THR A 115 14.54 -8.48 20.67
N VAL A 116 15.69 -8.84 20.07
CA VAL A 116 16.72 -9.63 20.77
C VAL A 116 17.29 -8.84 21.95
N LYS A 117 17.55 -7.53 21.80
CA LYS A 117 17.97 -6.65 22.90
C LYS A 117 16.97 -6.68 24.05
N THR A 118 15.67 -6.55 23.74
CA THR A 118 14.60 -6.60 24.75
C THR A 118 14.56 -7.94 25.48
N VAL A 119 14.72 -9.05 24.75
CA VAL A 119 14.72 -10.41 25.34
C VAL A 119 15.96 -10.62 26.21
N LEU A 120 17.16 -10.26 25.75
CA LEU A 120 18.39 -10.41 26.53
C LEU A 120 18.39 -9.55 27.80
N ALA A 121 17.87 -8.32 27.72
CA ALA A 121 17.67 -7.48 28.88
C ALA A 121 16.73 -8.14 29.91
N ALA A 122 15.66 -8.79 29.46
CA ALA A 122 14.76 -9.54 30.34
C ALA A 122 15.44 -10.74 31.03
N PHE A 123 16.54 -11.26 30.47
CA PHE A 123 17.38 -12.31 31.09
C PHE A 123 18.62 -11.75 31.80
N GLY A 124 18.71 -10.43 32.03
CA GLY A 124 19.82 -9.80 32.77
C GLY A 124 21.11 -9.60 31.96
N HIS A 125 21.07 -9.78 30.64
CA HIS A 125 22.20 -9.62 29.72
C HIS A 125 22.15 -8.28 28.97
N GLU A 126 21.99 -7.17 29.69
CA GLU A 126 21.80 -5.82 29.11
C GLU A 126 22.99 -5.35 28.25
N SER A 127 24.21 -5.79 28.56
CA SER A 127 25.45 -5.38 27.89
C SER A 127 25.84 -6.25 26.69
N ALA A 128 25.22 -7.41 26.49
CA ALA A 128 25.67 -8.39 25.49
C ALA A 128 25.55 -7.92 24.03
N LEU A 129 24.72 -6.89 23.77
CA LEU A 129 24.47 -6.32 22.44
C LEU A 129 24.62 -4.79 22.39
N ALA A 130 25.25 -4.17 23.39
CA ALA A 130 25.38 -2.71 23.47
C ALA A 130 26.12 -2.12 22.26
N ASP A 131 27.06 -2.86 21.67
CA ASP A 131 27.90 -2.42 20.54
C ASP A 131 27.29 -2.64 19.15
N TRP A 132 26.12 -3.27 19.05
CA TRP A 132 25.43 -3.43 17.76
C TRP A 132 24.75 -2.13 17.35
N THR A 133 25.49 -1.31 16.61
CA THR A 133 25.12 0.02 16.11
C THR A 133 24.66 0.02 14.65
N LEU A 134 24.77 -1.11 13.93
CA LEU A 134 24.33 -1.19 12.54
C LEU A 134 22.82 -0.96 12.46
N ARG A 135 22.42 0.23 11.98
CA ARG A 135 21.03 0.53 11.62
C ARG A 135 20.88 0.49 10.12
N VAL A 136 20.03 -0.40 9.66
CA VAL A 136 19.74 -0.56 8.23
C VAL A 136 18.66 0.44 7.84
N THR A 137 18.93 1.25 6.81
CA THR A 137 17.95 2.18 6.24
C THR A 137 17.08 1.45 5.23
N LEU A 138 15.75 1.56 5.36
CA LEU A 138 14.80 0.90 4.48
C LEU A 138 14.73 1.61 3.11
N PRO A 139 14.96 0.92 1.98
CA PRO A 139 14.75 1.49 0.66
C PRO A 139 13.26 1.75 0.42
N LEU A 140 12.95 2.96 -0.02
CA LEU A 140 11.58 3.36 -0.29
C LEU A 140 10.97 2.50 -1.42
N GLY A 141 9.80 1.91 -1.21
CA GLY A 141 9.12 1.11 -2.23
C GLY A 141 9.59 -0.35 -2.35
N ILE A 142 10.59 -0.80 -1.57
CA ILE A 142 11.05 -2.20 -1.56
C ILE A 142 9.93 -3.20 -1.36
N SER A 143 8.99 -2.90 -0.46
CA SER A 143 7.84 -3.76 -0.20
C SER A 143 6.94 -3.94 -1.44
N PHE A 144 6.82 -2.92 -2.29
CA PHE A 144 5.96 -2.93 -3.47
C PHE A 144 6.64 -3.62 -4.66
N TYR A 145 7.86 -3.20 -5.03
CA TYR A 145 8.53 -3.81 -6.18
C TYR A 145 8.91 -5.28 -5.92
N THR A 146 9.19 -5.66 -4.67
CA THR A 146 9.40 -7.07 -4.30
C THR A 146 8.15 -7.90 -4.59
N PHE A 147 6.95 -7.41 -4.23
CA PHE A 147 5.70 -8.13 -4.51
C PHE A 147 5.39 -8.21 -6.00
N GLN A 148 5.67 -7.15 -6.76
CA GLN A 148 5.51 -7.12 -8.21
C GLN A 148 6.45 -8.13 -8.89
N SER A 149 7.73 -8.10 -8.54
CA SER A 149 8.75 -8.97 -9.15
C SER A 149 8.53 -10.45 -8.80
N MET A 150 8.20 -10.77 -7.54
CA MET A 150 7.81 -12.13 -7.15
C MET A 150 6.55 -12.62 -7.86
N SER A 151 5.54 -11.75 -8.04
CA SER A 151 4.30 -12.15 -8.73
C SER A 151 4.57 -12.66 -10.14
N TYR A 152 5.51 -12.02 -10.84
CA TYR A 152 5.92 -12.42 -12.19
C TYR A 152 6.58 -13.80 -12.20
N THR A 153 7.58 -14.04 -11.35
CA THR A 153 8.27 -15.35 -11.32
C THR A 153 7.34 -16.49 -10.87
N ILE A 154 6.42 -16.22 -9.94
CA ILE A 154 5.38 -17.18 -9.52
C ILE A 154 4.40 -17.47 -10.67
N ASP A 155 3.96 -16.45 -11.41
CA ASP A 155 3.00 -16.65 -12.50
C ASP A 155 3.63 -17.36 -13.71
N VAL A 156 4.90 -17.07 -14.03
CA VAL A 156 5.68 -17.84 -15.01
C VAL A 156 5.86 -19.29 -14.55
N TYR A 157 6.15 -19.52 -13.28
CA TYR A 157 6.22 -20.88 -12.72
C TYR A 157 4.87 -21.62 -12.81
N ARG A 158 3.77 -20.92 -12.57
CA ARG A 158 2.39 -21.46 -12.69
C ARG A 158 1.91 -21.57 -14.13
N GLY A 159 2.68 -21.14 -15.13
CA GLY A 159 2.29 -21.17 -16.54
C GLY A 159 1.14 -20.21 -16.89
N LYS A 160 0.91 -19.18 -16.07
CA LYS A 160 -0.15 -18.18 -16.33
C LYS A 160 0.29 -17.09 -17.30
N VAL A 161 1.59 -16.89 -17.43
CA VAL A 161 2.22 -15.80 -18.18
C VAL A 161 3.49 -16.33 -18.83
N GLU A 162 3.67 -16.01 -20.10
CA GLU A 162 4.94 -16.23 -20.81
C GLU A 162 5.96 -15.16 -20.39
N PRO A 163 7.23 -15.52 -20.10
CA PRO A 163 8.20 -14.52 -19.71
C PRO A 163 8.59 -13.63 -20.89
N THR A 164 8.80 -12.35 -20.62
CA THR A 164 9.41 -11.45 -21.59
C THR A 164 10.86 -11.81 -21.84
N ARG A 165 11.26 -11.76 -23.12
CA ARG A 165 12.63 -11.93 -23.59
C ARG A 165 13.38 -10.60 -23.76
N ASN A 166 12.70 -9.49 -23.47
CA ASN A 166 13.28 -8.16 -23.51
C ASN A 166 13.49 -7.67 -22.08
N PHE A 167 14.75 -7.55 -21.68
CA PHE A 167 15.13 -7.07 -20.36
C PHE A 167 14.61 -5.66 -20.07
N ILE A 168 14.59 -4.76 -21.06
CA ILE A 168 14.13 -3.39 -20.87
C ILE A 168 12.63 -3.33 -20.56
N ASP A 169 11.83 -4.22 -21.15
CA ASP A 169 10.40 -4.29 -20.87
C ASP A 169 10.14 -4.77 -19.44
N PHE A 170 10.91 -5.77 -18.99
CA PHE A 170 10.85 -6.23 -17.60
C PHE A 170 11.35 -5.18 -16.61
N ALA A 171 12.48 -4.54 -16.89
CA ALA A 171 13.02 -3.47 -16.06
C ALA A 171 12.06 -2.27 -15.99
N CYS A 172 11.39 -1.94 -17.10
CA CYS A 172 10.34 -0.93 -17.14
C CYS A 172 9.18 -1.34 -16.24
N PHE A 173 8.71 -2.59 -16.32
CA PHE A 173 7.64 -3.10 -15.45
C PHE A 173 7.96 -2.94 -13.95
N VAL A 174 9.15 -3.38 -13.52
CA VAL A 174 9.54 -3.34 -12.10
C VAL A 174 9.77 -1.91 -11.62
N SER A 175 10.44 -1.08 -12.42
CA SER A 175 10.86 0.26 -11.99
C SER A 175 9.79 1.34 -12.18
N LEU A 176 8.73 1.12 -12.98
CA LEU A 176 7.79 2.15 -13.43
C LEU A 176 7.38 3.15 -12.33
N PHE A 177 7.92 4.38 -12.38
CA PHE A 177 7.77 5.35 -11.29
C PHE A 177 6.33 5.64 -10.83
N PRO A 178 5.30 5.67 -11.71
CA PRO A 178 3.91 5.81 -11.29
C PRO A 178 3.48 4.81 -10.21
N GLN A 179 3.95 3.56 -10.26
CA GLN A 179 3.54 2.51 -9.32
C GLN A 179 4.59 2.19 -8.24
N LEU A 180 5.84 2.59 -8.44
CA LEU A 180 7.01 2.05 -7.75
C LEU A 180 6.97 2.15 -6.22
N VAL A 181 6.60 3.32 -5.70
CA VAL A 181 6.80 3.61 -4.27
C VAL A 181 5.63 3.13 -3.40
N ALA A 182 4.39 3.49 -3.77
CA ALA A 182 3.18 3.13 -3.04
C ALA A 182 1.95 3.05 -3.96
N GLY A 183 2.13 2.77 -5.25
CA GLY A 183 1.01 2.64 -6.17
C GLY A 183 0.24 1.33 -5.98
N PRO A 184 -0.81 1.08 -6.79
CA PRO A 184 -1.41 -0.24 -6.87
C PRO A 184 -0.34 -1.30 -7.16
N ILE A 185 -0.44 -2.46 -6.49
CA ILE A 185 0.43 -3.60 -6.78
C ILE A 185 -0.02 -4.21 -8.11
N VAL A 186 0.65 -3.82 -9.19
CA VAL A 186 0.30 -4.24 -10.55
C VAL A 186 0.97 -5.56 -10.89
N ARG A 187 0.26 -6.46 -11.56
CA ARG A 187 0.82 -7.73 -12.03
C ARG A 187 1.39 -7.55 -13.42
N TYR A 188 2.42 -8.32 -13.75
CA TYR A 188 3.01 -8.28 -15.07
C TYR A 188 1.98 -8.55 -16.17
N ALA A 189 1.06 -9.50 -15.95
CA ALA A 189 -0.03 -9.82 -16.88
C ALA A 189 -0.88 -8.60 -17.26
N ASP A 190 -1.11 -7.67 -16.32
CA ASP A 190 -1.93 -6.48 -16.53
C ASP A 190 -1.22 -5.45 -17.46
N LEU A 191 0.11 -5.47 -17.51
CA LEU A 191 0.93 -4.51 -18.27
C LEU A 191 1.64 -5.12 -19.47
N ALA A 192 1.72 -6.44 -19.60
CA ALA A 192 2.50 -7.14 -20.62
C ALA A 192 2.21 -6.62 -22.04
N GLN A 193 0.92 -6.47 -22.38
CA GLN A 193 0.54 -5.96 -23.69
C GLN A 193 0.92 -4.49 -23.87
N ALA A 194 0.72 -3.64 -22.85
CA ALA A 194 1.04 -2.21 -22.91
C ALA A 194 2.56 -1.92 -22.94
N LEU A 195 3.38 -2.83 -22.41
CA LEU A 195 4.83 -2.77 -22.51
C LEU A 195 5.27 -3.01 -23.97
N ILE A 196 4.65 -3.95 -24.67
CA ILE A 196 4.95 -4.24 -26.09
C ILE A 196 4.39 -3.12 -26.98
N ARG A 197 3.11 -2.81 -26.83
CA ARG A 197 2.40 -1.81 -27.64
C ARG A 197 1.33 -1.13 -26.82
N ARG A 198 1.49 0.17 -26.62
CA ARG A 198 0.46 1.04 -26.00
C ARG A 198 0.13 2.23 -26.88
N THR A 199 -1.09 2.71 -26.70
CA THR A 199 -1.59 3.93 -27.34
C THR A 199 -1.85 4.98 -26.26
N VAL A 200 -1.40 6.20 -26.52
CA VAL A 200 -1.74 7.35 -25.68
C VAL A 200 -2.79 8.15 -26.44
N THR A 201 -3.94 8.37 -25.81
CA THR A 201 -5.04 9.16 -26.38
C THR A 201 -5.19 10.45 -25.58
N VAL A 202 -5.69 11.51 -26.23
CA VAL A 202 -5.96 12.80 -25.56
C VAL A 202 -6.94 12.61 -24.40
N HIS A 203 -7.99 11.80 -24.60
CA HIS A 203 -8.95 11.48 -23.53
C HIS A 203 -8.32 10.69 -22.37
N GLY A 204 -7.44 9.73 -22.66
CA GLY A 204 -6.71 8.98 -21.64
C GLY A 204 -5.78 9.89 -20.83
N PHE A 205 -5.06 10.78 -21.52
CA PHE A 205 -4.17 11.76 -20.91
C PHE A 205 -4.96 12.75 -20.02
N ALA A 206 -6.04 13.34 -20.53
CA ALA A 206 -6.87 14.29 -19.79
C ALA A 206 -7.49 13.66 -18.52
N ARG A 207 -7.98 12.41 -18.62
CA ARG A 207 -8.45 11.65 -17.44
C ARG A 207 -7.32 11.36 -16.47
N GLY A 208 -6.10 11.12 -16.98
CA GLY A 208 -4.89 10.99 -16.17
C GLY A 208 -4.59 12.25 -15.36
N VAL A 209 -4.65 13.42 -16.00
CA VAL A 209 -4.47 14.74 -15.35
C VAL A 209 -5.56 14.98 -14.30
N ALA A 210 -6.81 14.63 -14.61
CA ALA A 210 -7.92 14.76 -13.66
C ALA A 210 -7.75 13.86 -12.43
N LEU A 211 -7.31 12.60 -12.59
CA LEU A 211 -7.00 11.73 -11.46
C LEU A 211 -5.80 12.22 -10.63
N LEU A 212 -4.75 12.72 -11.30
CA LEU A 212 -3.63 13.38 -10.62
C LEU A 212 -4.11 14.55 -9.76
N SER A 213 -5.00 15.37 -10.30
CA SER A 213 -5.55 16.56 -9.62
C SER A 213 -6.42 16.19 -8.42
N VAL A 214 -7.34 15.23 -8.58
CA VAL A 214 -8.18 14.73 -7.48
C VAL A 214 -7.33 14.05 -6.41
N GLY A 215 -6.33 13.26 -6.81
CA GLY A 215 -5.42 12.59 -5.88
C GLY A 215 -4.58 13.58 -5.07
N LEU A 216 -4.07 14.63 -5.73
CA LEU A 216 -3.35 15.72 -5.07
C LEU A 216 -4.26 16.46 -4.07
N ALA A 217 -5.51 16.76 -4.45
CA ALA A 217 -6.49 17.39 -3.57
C ALA A 217 -6.79 16.55 -2.33
N LYS A 218 -7.03 15.24 -2.49
CA LYS A 218 -7.20 14.33 -1.35
C LYS A 218 -6.01 14.35 -0.41
N LYS A 219 -4.79 14.34 -0.95
CA LYS A 219 -3.58 14.39 -0.16
C LYS A 219 -3.44 15.71 0.61
N ILE A 220 -3.49 16.81 -0.12
CA ILE A 220 -3.10 18.14 0.37
C ILE A 220 -4.21 18.80 1.19
N ILE A 221 -5.45 18.73 0.71
CA ILE A 221 -6.58 19.47 1.29
C ILE A 221 -7.24 18.65 2.40
N LEU A 222 -7.29 17.32 2.28
CA LEU A 222 -8.01 16.45 3.21
C LEU A 222 -7.07 15.70 4.16
N ALA A 223 -6.13 14.93 3.61
CA ALA A 223 -5.29 14.04 4.40
C ALA A 223 -4.31 14.79 5.31
N ASN A 224 -3.65 15.83 4.80
CA ASN A 224 -2.67 16.58 5.58
C ASN A 224 -3.28 17.26 6.83
N PRO A 225 -4.41 17.98 6.77
CA PRO A 225 -5.05 18.51 7.97
C PRO A 225 -5.51 17.42 8.96
N CYS A 226 -6.14 16.35 8.46
CA CYS A 226 -6.50 15.20 9.31
C CYS A 226 -5.27 14.57 9.98
N GLY A 227 -4.14 14.53 9.28
CA GLY A 227 -2.87 14.05 9.81
C GLY A 227 -2.31 14.92 10.92
N LYS A 228 -2.39 16.26 10.79
CA LYS A 228 -1.99 17.17 11.88
C LYS A 228 -2.81 16.92 13.14
N ILE A 229 -4.13 16.73 12.99
CA ILE A 229 -5.02 16.41 14.11
C ILE A 229 -4.59 15.09 14.74
N ALA A 230 -4.46 14.03 13.93
CA ALA A 230 -4.04 12.72 14.39
C ALA A 230 -2.67 12.77 15.12
N ASP A 231 -1.69 13.48 14.58
CA ASP A 231 -0.36 13.59 15.16
C ASP A 231 -0.38 14.26 16.53
N VAL A 232 -1.09 15.38 16.66
CA VAL A 232 -1.19 16.09 17.96
C VAL A 232 -1.93 15.22 18.98
N VAL A 233 -3.06 14.62 18.60
CA VAL A 233 -3.87 13.82 19.54
C VAL A 233 -3.15 12.52 19.93
N PHE A 234 -2.57 11.78 18.98
CA PHE A 234 -1.84 10.54 19.31
C PHE A 234 -0.56 10.81 20.13
N ASN A 235 0.06 11.98 20.02
CA ASN A 235 1.23 12.31 20.83
C ASN A 235 0.88 12.94 22.20
N ALA A 236 -0.37 13.35 22.40
CA ALA A 236 -0.83 13.89 23.66
C ALA A 236 -0.96 12.82 24.75
N GLN A 237 -0.82 13.24 26.00
CA GLN A 237 -1.12 12.43 27.19
C GLN A 237 -2.37 12.96 27.88
N GLY A 238 -3.12 12.06 28.51
CA GLY A 238 -4.32 12.38 29.27
C GLY A 238 -5.44 12.98 28.40
N LEU A 239 -5.88 12.25 27.39
CA LEU A 239 -6.99 12.63 26.54
C LEU A 239 -8.33 12.34 27.23
N ASP A 240 -9.31 13.22 27.02
CA ASP A 240 -10.71 12.88 27.26
C ASP A 240 -11.27 11.99 26.12
N VAL A 241 -12.47 11.45 26.35
CA VAL A 241 -13.15 10.54 25.40
C VAL A 241 -13.36 11.21 24.05
N TRP A 242 -13.78 12.47 24.05
CA TRP A 242 -14.10 13.20 22.83
C TRP A 242 -12.86 13.37 21.96
N MET A 243 -11.76 13.87 22.54
CA MET A 243 -10.52 14.12 21.84
C MET A 243 -9.87 12.82 21.35
N ALA A 244 -9.96 11.73 22.13
CA ALA A 244 -9.49 10.42 21.68
C ALA A 244 -10.25 9.92 20.43
N TRP A 245 -11.58 10.05 20.39
CA TRP A 245 -12.36 9.71 19.19
C TRP A 245 -12.08 10.66 18.02
N TRP A 246 -11.91 11.95 18.30
CA TRP A 246 -11.53 12.96 17.30
C TRP A 246 -10.22 12.60 16.60
N GLY A 247 -9.18 12.25 17.36
CA GLY A 247 -7.90 11.81 16.81
C GLY A 247 -7.97 10.48 16.06
N ALA A 248 -8.71 9.49 16.59
CA ALA A 248 -8.86 8.19 15.92
C ALA A 248 -9.59 8.30 14.58
N VAL A 249 -10.66 9.10 14.51
CA VAL A 249 -11.40 9.35 13.25
C VAL A 249 -10.56 10.20 12.30
N ALA A 250 -9.85 11.22 12.80
CA ALA A 250 -8.94 12.00 11.97
C ALA A 250 -7.85 11.11 11.36
N TYR A 251 -7.30 10.18 12.13
CA TYR A 251 -6.34 9.21 11.61
C TYR A 251 -6.97 8.27 10.57
N ALA A 252 -8.20 7.79 10.78
CA ALA A 252 -8.93 7.01 9.78
C ALA A 252 -9.11 7.77 8.46
N PHE A 253 -9.48 9.05 8.53
CA PHE A 253 -9.57 9.90 7.33
C PHE A 253 -8.20 10.16 6.69
N GLN A 254 -7.17 10.45 7.48
CA GLN A 254 -5.81 10.63 7.01
C GLN A 254 -5.35 9.41 6.21
N ILE A 255 -5.37 8.21 6.80
CA ILE A 255 -4.86 7.00 6.12
C ILE A 255 -5.63 6.70 4.83
N TYR A 256 -6.94 6.94 4.82
CA TYR A 256 -7.75 6.74 3.63
C TYR A 256 -7.46 7.75 2.53
N PHE A 257 -7.50 9.05 2.83
CA PHE A 257 -7.30 10.09 1.82
C PHE A 257 -5.86 10.19 1.35
N ASP A 258 -4.88 9.95 2.23
CA ASP A 258 -3.46 9.92 1.86
C ASP A 258 -3.21 8.79 0.85
N PHE A 259 -3.62 7.57 1.21
CA PHE A 259 -3.31 6.40 0.39
C PHE A 259 -4.18 6.32 -0.87
N SER A 260 -5.47 6.65 -0.76
CA SER A 260 -6.32 6.72 -1.96
C SER A 260 -5.92 7.88 -2.88
N GLY A 261 -5.48 9.01 -2.32
CA GLY A 261 -4.94 10.14 -3.09
C GLY A 261 -3.68 9.75 -3.85
N TYR A 262 -2.72 9.09 -3.19
CA TYR A 262 -1.54 8.56 -3.86
C TYR A 262 -1.89 7.55 -4.95
N SER A 263 -2.81 6.62 -4.67
CA SER A 263 -3.26 5.63 -5.66
C SER A 263 -3.91 6.29 -6.87
N ASP A 264 -4.73 7.33 -6.67
CA ASP A 264 -5.37 8.09 -7.75
C ASP A 264 -4.30 8.81 -8.61
N MET A 265 -3.29 9.43 -7.98
CA MET A 265 -2.16 10.04 -8.69
C MET A 265 -1.37 8.99 -9.50
N ALA A 266 -1.05 7.84 -8.90
CA ALA A 266 -0.35 6.74 -9.56
C ALA A 266 -1.10 6.22 -10.80
N ILE A 267 -2.42 5.97 -10.66
CA ILE A 267 -3.28 5.54 -11.76
C ILE A 267 -3.34 6.63 -12.85
N GLY A 268 -3.50 7.89 -12.45
CA GLY A 268 -3.55 9.02 -13.38
C GLY A 268 -2.28 9.16 -14.21
N LEU A 269 -1.11 9.07 -13.56
CA LEU A 269 0.19 9.06 -14.23
C LEU A 269 0.33 7.86 -15.18
N GLY A 270 -0.07 6.66 -14.75
CA GLY A 270 -0.12 5.48 -15.63
C GLY A 270 -0.91 5.74 -16.91
N MET A 271 -2.09 6.35 -16.79
CA MET A 271 -2.94 6.70 -17.94
C MET A 271 -2.29 7.71 -18.89
N MET A 272 -1.53 8.69 -18.39
CA MET A 272 -0.80 9.66 -19.22
C MET A 272 0.23 8.97 -20.12
N PHE A 273 0.84 7.88 -19.66
CA PHE A 273 1.83 7.11 -20.43
C PHE A 273 1.23 5.95 -21.23
N GLY A 274 -0.09 5.73 -21.16
CA GLY A 274 -0.79 4.66 -21.88
C GLY A 274 -0.87 3.33 -21.14
N PHE A 275 -0.67 3.32 -19.81
CA PHE A 275 -0.86 2.15 -18.95
C PHE A 275 -2.21 2.20 -18.24
N SER A 276 -2.78 1.02 -17.97
CA SER A 276 -4.00 0.88 -17.18
C SER A 276 -3.70 0.13 -15.90
N PHE A 277 -3.79 0.82 -14.75
CA PHE A 277 -3.57 0.21 -13.44
C PHE A 277 -4.89 -0.20 -12.77
N PRO A 278 -4.85 -1.23 -11.89
CA PRO A 278 -6.00 -1.61 -11.09
C PRO A 278 -6.33 -0.53 -10.06
N THR A 279 -7.61 -0.42 -9.71
CA THR A 279 -8.06 0.41 -8.59
C THR A 279 -7.62 -0.18 -7.27
N ASN A 280 -7.25 0.67 -6.31
CA ASN A 280 -6.86 0.23 -4.98
C ASN A 280 -7.95 0.48 -3.92
N PHE A 281 -8.84 1.45 -4.13
CA PHE A 281 -9.90 1.82 -3.18
C PHE A 281 -11.27 2.01 -3.83
N ASP A 282 -12.32 1.50 -3.18
CA ASP A 282 -13.72 1.69 -3.56
C ASP A 282 -14.62 1.98 -2.36
N SER A 283 -14.57 3.22 -1.85
CA SER A 283 -15.36 3.71 -0.72
C SER A 283 -15.40 2.74 0.49
N PRO A 284 -14.23 2.37 1.04
CA PRO A 284 -14.11 1.29 2.03
C PRO A 284 -14.87 1.54 3.33
N TYR A 285 -15.03 2.79 3.78
CA TYR A 285 -15.77 3.11 5.01
C TYR A 285 -17.30 3.12 4.85
N ARG A 286 -17.80 2.76 3.65
CA ARG A 286 -19.22 2.46 3.41
C ARG A 286 -19.53 0.95 3.50
N SER A 287 -18.54 0.14 3.88
CA SER A 287 -18.69 -1.31 4.03
C SER A 287 -19.64 -1.66 5.17
N GLN A 288 -20.46 -2.69 4.96
CA GLN A 288 -21.41 -3.21 5.96
C GLN A 288 -20.84 -4.41 6.73
N SER A 289 -19.62 -4.84 6.43
CA SER A 289 -18.90 -5.91 7.10
C SER A 289 -17.39 -5.78 6.91
N ILE A 290 -16.59 -6.48 7.72
CA ILE A 290 -15.13 -6.52 7.59
C ILE A 290 -14.72 -7.24 6.30
N THR A 291 -15.46 -8.26 5.89
CA THR A 291 -15.25 -8.93 4.59
C THR A 291 -15.46 -7.97 3.41
N GLU A 292 -16.49 -7.12 3.47
CA GLU A 292 -16.73 -6.10 2.44
C GLU A 292 -15.62 -5.02 2.47
N PHE A 293 -15.17 -4.62 3.66
CA PHE A 293 -14.07 -3.68 3.82
C PHE A 293 -12.81 -4.13 3.10
N TRP A 294 -12.37 -5.38 3.28
CA TRP A 294 -11.18 -5.91 2.61
C TRP A 294 -11.32 -6.15 1.10
N ARG A 295 -12.54 -6.03 0.56
CA ARG A 295 -12.80 -6.01 -0.90
C ARG A 295 -12.77 -4.60 -1.48
N ARG A 296 -12.78 -3.56 -0.64
CA ARG A 296 -12.82 -2.14 -1.02
C ARG A 296 -11.60 -1.35 -0.56
N TRP A 297 -10.84 -1.87 0.41
CA TRP A 297 -9.61 -1.31 0.95
C TRP A 297 -8.40 -2.02 0.37
N HIS A 298 -7.42 -1.25 -0.10
CA HIS A 298 -6.14 -1.73 -0.63
C HIS A 298 -6.27 -3.00 -1.50
N MET A 299 -7.19 -2.93 -2.47
CA MET A 299 -7.65 -4.08 -3.26
C MET A 299 -6.51 -4.82 -3.97
N SER A 300 -5.48 -4.10 -4.44
CA SER A 300 -4.34 -4.74 -5.11
C SER A 300 -3.57 -5.66 -4.15
N LEU A 301 -3.31 -5.20 -2.92
CA LEU A 301 -2.65 -6.00 -1.88
C LEU A 301 -3.53 -7.17 -1.43
N SER A 302 -4.81 -6.90 -1.17
CA SER A 302 -5.78 -7.94 -0.80
C SER A 302 -5.84 -9.06 -1.86
N SER A 303 -5.85 -8.69 -3.14
CA SER A 303 -5.81 -9.65 -4.25
C SER A 303 -4.49 -10.41 -4.33
N TRP A 304 -3.35 -9.74 -4.07
CA TRP A 304 -2.03 -10.36 -4.09
C TRP A 304 -1.89 -11.39 -2.96
N LEU A 305 -2.23 -11.00 -1.72
CA LEU A 305 -2.22 -11.88 -0.56
C LEU A 305 -3.14 -13.08 -0.78
N ARG A 306 -4.32 -12.87 -1.38
CA ARG A 306 -5.22 -13.97 -1.73
C ARG A 306 -4.59 -14.92 -2.76
N ASP A 307 -4.09 -14.40 -3.88
CA ASP A 307 -3.74 -15.22 -5.03
C ASP A 307 -2.34 -15.88 -4.93
N TYR A 308 -1.41 -15.25 -4.21
CA TYR A 308 -0.02 -15.72 -4.07
C TYR A 308 0.28 -16.35 -2.70
N LEU A 309 -0.45 -16.00 -1.65
CA LEU A 309 -0.25 -16.56 -0.31
C LEU A 309 -1.41 -17.49 0.11
N TYR A 310 -2.64 -16.97 0.21
CA TYR A 310 -3.79 -17.74 0.70
C TYR A 310 -4.09 -18.99 -0.16
N VAL A 311 -4.14 -18.83 -1.48
CA VAL A 311 -4.38 -19.96 -2.41
C VAL A 311 -3.23 -20.97 -2.35
N SER A 312 -1.98 -20.51 -2.20
CA SER A 312 -0.80 -21.37 -2.07
C SER A 312 -0.82 -22.21 -0.79
N LEU A 313 -1.43 -21.71 0.29
CA LEU A 313 -1.62 -22.42 1.56
C LEU A 313 -2.79 -23.45 1.52
N GLY A 314 -3.41 -23.65 0.36
CA GLY A 314 -4.55 -24.55 0.15
C GLY A 314 -5.91 -23.86 0.11
N GLY A 315 -5.97 -22.55 0.34
CA GLY A 315 -7.18 -21.75 0.27
C GLY A 315 -8.34 -22.34 1.06
N ASN A 316 -9.46 -22.60 0.36
CA ASN A 316 -10.68 -23.21 0.92
C ASN A 316 -10.78 -24.72 0.69
N ARG A 317 -9.76 -25.36 0.10
CA ARG A 317 -9.84 -26.76 -0.38
C ARG A 317 -9.61 -27.80 0.72
N LEU A 318 -9.21 -27.35 1.90
CA LEU A 318 -8.91 -28.18 3.05
C LEU A 318 -10.00 -28.00 4.13
N SER A 319 -9.78 -28.53 5.34
CA SER A 319 -10.74 -28.44 6.44
C SER A 319 -11.06 -26.98 6.86
N PRO A 320 -12.23 -26.72 7.49
CA PRO A 320 -12.57 -25.40 8.02
C PRO A 320 -11.52 -24.83 8.97
N MET A 321 -10.94 -25.66 9.85
CA MET A 321 -9.86 -25.21 10.75
C MET A 321 -8.61 -24.76 9.98
N LYS A 322 -8.21 -25.48 8.92
CA LYS A 322 -7.09 -25.07 8.06
C LYS A 322 -7.40 -23.75 7.33
N THR A 323 -8.66 -23.54 6.95
CA THR A 323 -9.13 -22.28 6.37
C THR A 323 -8.97 -21.10 7.34
N TYR A 324 -9.39 -21.25 8.59
CA TYR A 324 -9.24 -20.20 9.61
C TYR A 324 -7.79 -19.91 9.94
N ARG A 325 -6.97 -20.95 10.10
CA ARG A 325 -5.51 -20.81 10.25
C ARG A 325 -4.90 -20.06 9.07
N ASN A 326 -5.26 -20.40 7.84
CA ASN A 326 -4.74 -19.74 6.65
C ASN A 326 -5.17 -18.25 6.59
N LEU A 327 -6.41 -17.93 6.98
CA LEU A 327 -6.85 -16.53 7.10
C LEU A 327 -6.04 -15.77 8.15
N MET A 328 -5.86 -16.33 9.34
CA MET A 328 -5.05 -15.73 10.40
C MET A 328 -3.61 -15.50 9.93
N LEU A 329 -2.97 -16.51 9.34
CA LEU A 329 -1.60 -16.39 8.82
C LEU A 329 -1.48 -15.30 7.76
N VAL A 330 -2.41 -15.23 6.81
CA VAL A 330 -2.41 -14.20 5.76
C VAL A 330 -2.55 -12.80 6.36
N MET A 331 -3.41 -12.63 7.36
CA MET A 331 -3.63 -11.34 7.99
C MET A 331 -2.50 -10.92 8.93
N LEU A 332 -1.90 -11.85 9.68
CA LEU A 332 -0.70 -11.60 10.49
C LEU A 332 0.49 -11.19 9.61
N LEU A 333 0.73 -11.93 8.52
CA LEU A 333 1.78 -11.60 7.55
C LEU A 333 1.47 -10.29 6.80
N GLY A 334 0.19 -10.01 6.51
CA GLY A 334 -0.25 -8.73 5.97
C GLY A 334 0.01 -7.56 6.92
N GLY A 335 -0.25 -7.76 8.22
CA GLY A 335 0.12 -6.81 9.28
C GLY A 335 1.63 -6.56 9.32
N LEU A 336 2.43 -7.63 9.41
CA LEU A 336 3.90 -7.52 9.39
C LEU A 336 4.42 -6.84 8.12
N TRP A 337 3.77 -7.08 6.98
CA TRP A 337 4.08 -6.37 5.73
C TRP A 337 3.78 -4.87 5.79
N HIS A 338 2.87 -4.38 6.63
CA HIS A 338 2.66 -2.94 6.77
C HIS A 338 3.76 -2.26 7.58
N GLY A 339 4.29 -2.91 8.62
CA GLY A 339 5.37 -2.34 9.42
C GLY A 339 6.05 -3.35 10.35
N ALA A 340 7.28 -3.01 10.74
CA ALA A 340 8.14 -3.85 11.57
C ALA A 340 7.96 -3.54 13.07
N ALA A 341 6.73 -3.67 13.57
CA ALA A 341 6.41 -3.55 14.99
C ALA A 341 5.29 -4.52 15.38
N TRP A 342 5.27 -4.94 16.64
CA TRP A 342 4.26 -5.89 17.14
C TRP A 342 2.83 -5.36 17.08
N THR A 343 2.65 -4.04 17.13
CA THR A 343 1.33 -3.41 16.95
C THR A 343 0.73 -3.74 15.58
N PHE A 344 1.54 -3.76 14.51
CA PHE A 344 1.08 -4.19 13.18
C PHE A 344 0.70 -5.68 13.12
N VAL A 345 1.42 -6.54 13.84
CA VAL A 345 1.10 -7.97 13.95
C VAL A 345 -0.25 -8.15 14.62
N VAL A 346 -0.49 -7.46 15.73
CA VAL A 346 -1.79 -7.52 16.45
C VAL A 346 -2.91 -6.91 15.63
N TRP A 347 -2.67 -5.81 14.92
CA TRP A 347 -3.63 -5.26 13.95
C TRP A 347 -4.04 -6.31 12.90
N GLY A 348 -3.05 -7.01 12.33
CA GLY A 348 -3.30 -8.13 11.41
C GLY A 348 -4.10 -9.25 12.08
N GLY A 349 -3.74 -9.62 13.31
CA GLY A 349 -4.45 -10.62 14.11
C GLY A 349 -5.92 -10.26 14.35
N LEU A 350 -6.22 -9.00 14.70
CA LEU A 350 -7.59 -8.50 14.91
C LEU A 350 -8.44 -8.64 13.65
N HIS A 351 -7.93 -8.19 12.50
CA HIS A 351 -8.65 -8.35 11.24
C HIS A 351 -8.79 -9.82 10.81
N GLY A 352 -7.78 -10.65 11.08
CA GLY A 352 -7.84 -12.10 10.86
C GLY A 352 -8.96 -12.75 11.68
N LEU A 353 -9.07 -12.37 12.96
CA LEU A 353 -10.10 -12.85 13.86
C LEU A 353 -11.49 -12.43 13.37
N TRP A 354 -11.69 -11.15 13.03
CA TRP A 354 -12.98 -10.67 12.52
C TRP A 354 -13.37 -11.39 11.23
N LEU A 355 -12.45 -11.59 10.30
CA LEU A 355 -12.71 -12.34 9.06
C LEU A 355 -13.04 -13.82 9.33
N ALA A 356 -12.38 -14.45 10.32
CA ALA A 356 -12.66 -15.82 10.72
C ALA A 356 -14.06 -15.94 11.35
N VAL A 357 -14.44 -15.00 12.22
CA VAL A 357 -15.78 -14.93 12.84
C VAL A 357 -16.86 -14.72 11.79
N GLU A 358 -16.71 -13.74 10.89
CA GLU A 358 -17.70 -13.52 9.81
C GLU A 358 -17.82 -14.75 8.92
N ARG A 359 -16.71 -15.44 8.66
CA ARG A 359 -16.71 -16.65 7.86
C ARG A 359 -17.41 -17.82 8.55
N ALA A 360 -17.20 -18.02 9.83
CA ALA A 360 -17.92 -19.00 10.63
C ALA A 360 -19.43 -18.72 10.64
N ALA A 361 -19.81 -17.44 10.63
CA ALA A 361 -21.19 -16.97 10.48
C ALA A 361 -21.70 -16.95 9.01
N GLY A 362 -21.10 -17.72 8.10
CA GLY A 362 -21.57 -17.82 6.71
C GLY A 362 -21.22 -16.61 5.83
N LYS A 363 -20.09 -15.94 6.10
CA LYS A 363 -19.64 -14.69 5.46
C LYS A 363 -20.58 -13.50 5.73
N ARG A 364 -21.25 -13.51 6.89
CA ARG A 364 -22.11 -12.43 7.36
C ARG A 364 -21.52 -11.85 8.65
N PRO A 365 -21.60 -10.52 8.85
CA PRO A 365 -21.24 -9.95 10.14
C PRO A 365 -22.21 -10.43 11.22
N ILE A 366 -21.74 -10.53 12.46
CA ILE A 366 -22.60 -10.87 13.62
C ILE A 366 -23.76 -9.89 13.81
N TYR A 367 -23.57 -8.65 13.34
CA TYR A 367 -24.55 -7.57 13.34
C TYR A 367 -25.36 -7.47 12.02
N ALA A 368 -25.44 -8.55 11.24
CA ALA A 368 -26.14 -8.56 9.95
C ALA A 368 -27.63 -8.23 10.03
N ALA A 369 -28.27 -8.45 11.19
CA ALA A 369 -29.68 -8.15 11.41
C ALA A 369 -29.98 -6.64 11.52
N LEU A 370 -28.95 -5.80 11.74
CA LEU A 370 -29.16 -4.36 11.89
C LEU A 370 -29.44 -3.65 10.56
N PRO A 371 -30.16 -2.51 10.57
CA PRO A 371 -30.32 -1.67 9.39
C PRO A 371 -28.98 -1.20 8.83
N LYS A 372 -28.95 -0.91 7.52
CA LYS A 372 -27.72 -0.57 6.79
C LYS A 372 -26.86 0.53 7.44
N PRO A 373 -27.40 1.66 7.93
CA PRO A 373 -26.59 2.70 8.56
C PRO A 373 -25.82 2.19 9.79
N PHE A 374 -26.47 1.38 10.63
CA PHE A 374 -25.84 0.80 11.82
C PHE A 374 -24.75 -0.22 11.48
N ARG A 375 -24.95 -1.03 10.42
CA ARG A 375 -23.92 -1.96 9.94
C ARG A 375 -22.67 -1.21 9.49
N ILE A 376 -22.84 -0.14 8.71
CA ILE A 376 -21.74 0.73 8.27
C ILE A 376 -21.04 1.36 9.48
N GLY A 377 -21.82 1.91 10.42
CA GLY A 377 -21.28 2.50 11.65
C GLY A 377 -20.46 1.52 12.47
N LEU A 378 -20.95 0.29 12.68
CA LEU A 378 -20.23 -0.74 13.42
C LEU A 378 -18.98 -1.23 12.68
N THR A 379 -19.04 -1.41 11.36
CA THR A 379 -17.84 -1.75 10.58
C THR A 379 -16.80 -0.64 10.67
N PHE A 380 -17.21 0.62 10.53
CA PHE A 380 -16.30 1.77 10.65
C PHE A 380 -15.71 1.89 12.06
N PHE A 381 -16.51 1.66 13.10
CA PHE A 381 -16.06 1.62 14.49
C PHE A 381 -14.98 0.55 14.70
N LEU A 382 -15.22 -0.70 14.28
CA LEU A 382 -14.24 -1.78 14.40
C LEU A 382 -12.94 -1.47 13.64
N VAL A 383 -13.06 -0.97 12.41
CA VAL A 383 -11.91 -0.57 11.60
C VAL A 383 -11.13 0.57 12.27
N THR A 384 -11.81 1.53 12.88
CA THR A 384 -11.19 2.64 13.63
C THR A 384 -10.45 2.15 14.87
N LEU A 385 -11.01 1.18 15.61
CA LEU A 385 -10.29 0.52 16.69
C LEU A 385 -9.03 -0.20 16.19
N GLY A 386 -9.08 -0.83 15.02
CA GLY A 386 -7.89 -1.37 14.36
C GLY A 386 -6.86 -0.27 14.07
N TRP A 387 -7.29 0.87 13.56
CA TRP A 387 -6.39 1.98 13.22
C TRP A 387 -5.61 2.54 14.41
N VAL A 388 -6.15 2.51 15.63
CA VAL A 388 -5.41 2.86 16.85
C VAL A 388 -4.16 1.99 16.98
N MET A 389 -4.30 0.67 16.82
CA MET A 389 -3.18 -0.26 16.86
C MET A 389 -2.19 0.01 15.71
N PHE A 390 -2.70 0.29 14.51
CA PHE A 390 -1.85 0.59 13.35
C PHE A 390 -1.03 1.88 13.53
N ARG A 391 -1.56 2.89 14.23
CA ARG A 391 -0.89 4.18 14.44
C ARG A 391 0.05 4.19 15.65
N SER A 392 -0.27 3.41 16.67
CA SER A 392 0.44 3.46 17.95
C SER A 392 1.89 2.98 17.81
N PRO A 393 2.88 3.69 18.40
CA PRO A 393 4.29 3.33 18.31
C PRO A 393 4.63 2.04 19.07
N ASN A 394 3.85 1.69 20.10
CA ASN A 394 4.02 0.48 20.91
C ASN A 394 2.70 0.10 21.61
N PHE A 395 2.68 -1.08 22.24
CA PHE A 395 1.49 -1.58 22.94
C PHE A 395 1.07 -0.72 24.13
N SER A 396 2.01 -0.24 24.92
CA SER A 396 1.69 0.59 26.09
C SER A 396 0.98 1.87 25.67
N HIS A 397 1.41 2.48 24.56
CA HIS A 397 0.73 3.62 23.96
C HIS A 397 -0.68 3.25 23.47
N ALA A 398 -0.82 2.15 22.72
CA ALA A 398 -2.12 1.69 22.22
C ALA A 398 -3.13 1.42 23.35
N LEU A 399 -2.69 0.76 24.44
CA LEU A 399 -3.53 0.46 25.60
C LEU A 399 -4.00 1.73 26.31
N ARG A 400 -3.11 2.72 26.50
CA ARG A 400 -3.51 4.02 27.05
C ARG A 400 -4.51 4.73 26.14
N TYR A 401 -4.31 4.68 24.82
CA TYR A 401 -5.22 5.30 23.87
C TYR A 401 -6.61 4.62 23.88
N TYR A 402 -6.66 3.28 23.95
CA TYR A 402 -7.93 2.58 24.17
C TYR A 402 -8.57 2.95 25.50
N GLY A 403 -7.78 3.09 26.57
CA GLY A 403 -8.28 3.60 27.85
C GLY A 403 -8.96 4.97 27.69
N ALA A 404 -8.33 5.90 26.97
CA ALA A 404 -8.91 7.22 26.71
C ALA A 404 -10.21 7.16 25.87
N LEU A 405 -10.27 6.30 24.85
CA LEU A 405 -11.48 6.13 24.02
C LEU A 405 -12.73 5.71 24.81
N PHE A 406 -12.53 5.07 25.97
CA PHE A 406 -13.61 4.59 26.84
C PHE A 406 -13.63 5.26 28.23
N GLY A 407 -12.88 6.36 28.42
CA GLY A 407 -12.93 7.16 29.64
C GLY A 407 -12.22 6.54 30.85
N LEU A 408 -11.33 5.58 30.61
CA LEU A 408 -10.57 4.86 31.64
C LEU A 408 -9.19 5.50 31.91
N SER A 409 -8.83 6.57 31.20
CA SER A 409 -7.56 7.28 31.38
C SER A 409 -7.77 8.61 32.10
N PRO A 410 -6.82 9.02 32.95
CA PRO A 410 -6.87 10.34 33.58
C PRO A 410 -6.77 11.43 32.51
N VAL A 411 -7.55 12.50 32.65
CA VAL A 411 -7.51 13.64 31.73
C VAL A 411 -6.44 14.63 32.18
N SER A 412 -5.65 15.13 31.24
CA SER A 412 -4.59 16.12 31.50
C SER A 412 -5.21 17.49 31.80
N GLU A 413 -4.59 18.23 32.72
CA GLU A 413 -4.93 19.63 32.98
C GLU A 413 -4.76 20.52 31.73
N ASN A 414 -3.89 20.12 30.80
CA ASN A 414 -3.61 20.85 29.56
C ASN A 414 -4.55 20.48 28.40
N ILE A 415 -5.65 19.76 28.65
CA ILE A 415 -6.56 19.30 27.59
C ILE A 415 -7.09 20.45 26.73
N PHE A 416 -7.37 21.63 27.31
CA PHE A 416 -7.84 22.80 26.57
C PHE A 416 -6.84 23.32 25.54
N LEU A 417 -5.53 23.16 25.77
CA LEU A 417 -4.51 23.50 24.78
C LEU A 417 -4.62 22.60 23.56
N ILE A 418 -4.89 21.31 23.76
CA ILE A 418 -5.09 20.34 22.68
C ILE A 418 -6.32 20.75 21.86
N TYR A 419 -7.45 21.08 22.51
CA TYR A 419 -8.63 21.63 21.81
C TYR A 419 -8.28 22.88 20.99
N GLY A 420 -7.50 23.81 21.55
CA GLY A 420 -7.06 25.01 20.84
C GLY A 420 -6.19 24.72 19.61
N MET A 421 -5.45 23.60 19.60
CA MET A 421 -4.58 23.21 18.49
C MET A 421 -5.32 22.48 17.36
N VAL A 422 -6.32 21.64 17.69
CA VAL A 422 -6.89 20.67 16.73
C VAL A 422 -8.41 20.67 16.61
N ALA A 423 -9.12 21.52 17.35
CA ALA A 423 -10.57 21.67 17.28
C ALA A 423 -10.97 23.10 16.89
N ARG A 424 -10.16 23.79 16.08
CA ARG A 424 -10.48 25.13 15.57
C ARG A 424 -11.58 25.04 14.51
N PRO A 425 -12.31 26.13 14.19
CA PRO A 425 -13.39 26.10 13.20
C PRO A 425 -12.99 25.49 11.85
N TRP A 426 -11.75 25.72 11.41
CA TRP A 426 -11.21 25.11 10.19
C TRP A 426 -11.05 23.58 10.29
N ASP A 427 -10.58 23.07 11.44
CA ASP A 427 -10.39 21.64 11.65
C ASP A 427 -11.74 20.91 11.60
N TRP A 428 -12.79 21.51 12.18
CA TRP A 428 -14.17 21.04 12.08
C TRP A 428 -14.71 21.04 10.66
N LEU A 429 -14.48 22.12 9.91
CA LEU A 429 -14.90 22.22 8.51
C LEU A 429 -14.26 21.12 7.67
N VAL A 430 -12.94 20.91 7.80
CA VAL A 430 -12.24 19.87 7.04
C VAL A 430 -12.73 18.48 7.42
N MET A 431 -12.89 18.18 8.72
CA MET A 431 -13.41 16.89 9.17
C MET A 431 -14.86 16.64 8.70
N GLY A 432 -15.69 17.68 8.64
CA GLY A 432 -17.04 17.62 8.08
C GLY A 432 -17.04 17.36 6.56
N ILE A 433 -16.15 18.01 5.80
CA ILE A 433 -15.97 17.75 4.36
C ILE A 433 -15.47 16.31 4.13
N CYS A 434 -14.49 15.86 4.92
CA CYS A 434 -14.00 14.49 4.89
C CYS A 434 -15.12 13.48 5.12
N ALA A 435 -15.93 13.69 6.16
CA ALA A 435 -17.10 12.86 6.44
C ALA A 435 -18.09 12.82 5.27
N LEU A 436 -18.47 13.98 4.74
CA LEU A 436 -19.38 14.09 3.60
C LEU A 436 -18.85 13.28 2.40
N ILE A 437 -17.57 13.47 2.03
CA ILE A 437 -16.95 12.75 0.92
C ILE A 437 -16.93 11.24 1.17
N VAL A 438 -16.49 10.80 2.36
CA VAL A 438 -16.36 9.37 2.71
C VAL A 438 -17.69 8.62 2.56
N TRP A 439 -18.79 9.22 3.00
CA TRP A 439 -20.09 8.52 3.04
C TRP A 439 -21.02 8.80 1.86
N THR A 440 -20.78 9.87 1.09
CA THR A 440 -21.68 10.24 -0.05
C THR A 440 -21.01 10.18 -1.41
N ALA A 441 -19.72 10.47 -1.53
CA ALA A 441 -19.07 10.59 -2.83
C ALA A 441 -18.86 9.21 -3.50
N PRO A 442 -18.91 9.13 -4.84
CA PRO A 442 -18.47 7.96 -5.57
C PRO A 442 -16.93 7.83 -5.54
N ALA A 443 -16.43 6.64 -5.86
CA ALA A 443 -14.99 6.43 -6.05
C ALA A 443 -14.42 7.36 -7.14
N SER A 444 -13.23 7.94 -6.91
CA SER A 444 -12.61 8.94 -7.80
C SER A 444 -12.55 8.49 -9.26
N ARG A 445 -12.14 7.24 -9.50
CA ARG A 445 -12.06 6.69 -10.87
C ARG A 445 -13.42 6.74 -11.55
N ASN A 446 -14.49 6.28 -10.90
CA ASN A 446 -15.84 6.29 -11.48
C ASN A 446 -16.29 7.73 -11.78
N TRP A 447 -15.97 8.67 -10.88
CA TRP A 447 -16.31 10.08 -11.05
C TRP A 447 -15.58 10.72 -12.25
N VAL A 448 -14.28 10.49 -12.39
CA VAL A 448 -13.46 11.05 -13.49
C VAL A 448 -13.77 10.40 -14.84
N MET A 449 -14.10 9.10 -14.86
CA MET A 449 -14.39 8.38 -16.11
C MET A 449 -15.68 8.88 -16.80
N GLY A 450 -16.69 9.29 -16.03
CA GLY A 450 -17.89 9.96 -16.53
C GLY A 450 -17.62 11.43 -16.88
N TRP A 451 -16.76 11.68 -17.87
CA TRP A 451 -16.20 12.99 -18.19
C TRP A 451 -17.25 14.04 -18.59
N SER A 452 -17.09 15.28 -18.11
CA SER A 452 -17.89 16.44 -18.51
C SER A 452 -17.06 17.73 -18.38
N PRO A 453 -17.39 18.82 -19.11
CA PRO A 453 -16.64 20.08 -19.05
C PRO A 453 -16.55 20.69 -17.65
N TRP A 454 -17.64 20.66 -16.89
CA TRP A 454 -17.64 21.19 -15.52
C TRP A 454 -16.70 20.39 -14.59
N LYS A 455 -16.55 19.08 -14.79
CA LYS A 455 -15.59 18.27 -14.03
C LYS A 455 -14.16 18.66 -14.36
N ALA A 456 -13.88 19.05 -15.60
CA ALA A 456 -12.56 19.58 -15.97
C ALA A 456 -12.25 20.87 -15.20
N VAL A 457 -13.21 21.79 -15.11
CA VAL A 457 -13.08 23.03 -14.32
C VAL A 457 -12.84 22.72 -12.84
N VAL A 458 -13.61 21.78 -12.26
CA VAL A 458 -13.42 21.34 -10.87
C VAL A 458 -12.03 20.74 -10.66
N CYS A 459 -11.58 19.83 -11.54
CA CYS A 459 -10.24 19.25 -11.44
C CYS A 459 -9.14 20.30 -11.56
N ALA A 460 -9.27 21.27 -12.47
CA ALA A 460 -8.32 22.36 -12.62
C ALA A 460 -8.29 23.25 -11.36
N GLY A 461 -9.45 23.61 -10.82
CA GLY A 461 -9.56 24.36 -9.57
C GLY A 461 -8.95 23.60 -8.38
N LEU A 462 -9.23 22.31 -8.25
CA LEU A 462 -8.62 21.44 -7.24
C LEU A 462 -7.10 21.38 -7.37
N PHE A 463 -6.57 21.28 -8.59
CA PHE A 463 -5.13 21.29 -8.84
C PHE A 463 -4.50 22.61 -8.40
N VAL A 464 -5.03 23.74 -8.89
CA VAL A 464 -4.52 25.09 -8.57
C VAL A 464 -4.57 25.34 -7.07
N PHE A 465 -5.70 25.02 -6.42
CA PHE A 465 -5.85 25.20 -4.97
C PHE A 465 -4.90 24.30 -4.17
N SER A 466 -4.70 23.05 -4.60
CA SER A 466 -3.74 22.15 -3.96
C SER A 466 -2.30 22.65 -4.09
N VAL A 467 -1.92 23.20 -5.25
CA VAL A 467 -0.60 23.80 -5.46
C VAL A 467 -0.42 25.05 -4.59
N ALA A 468 -1.43 25.91 -4.51
CA ALA A 468 -1.40 27.09 -3.64
C ALA A 468 -1.17 26.68 -2.16
N ILE A 469 -1.91 25.70 -1.65
CA ILE A 469 -1.70 25.18 -0.29
C ILE A 469 -0.31 24.56 -0.14
N LEU A 470 0.16 23.80 -1.14
CA LEU A 470 1.48 23.17 -1.13
C LEU A 470 2.61 24.19 -1.01
N LEU A 471 2.48 25.37 -1.62
CA LEU A 471 3.46 26.46 -1.49
C LEU A 471 3.48 27.09 -0.09
N THR A 472 2.36 27.02 0.64
CA THR A 472 2.21 27.65 1.96
C THR A 472 2.38 26.71 3.16
N GLN A 473 2.32 25.38 2.95
CA GLN A 473 2.34 24.42 4.04
C GLN A 473 3.73 23.78 4.23
N GLY A 474 4.23 23.76 5.47
CA GLY A 474 5.43 22.99 5.83
C GLY A 474 5.15 21.49 6.11
N TYR A 475 3.90 21.12 6.39
CA TYR A 475 3.50 19.76 6.73
C TYR A 475 3.02 19.00 5.50
N ASN A 476 3.85 18.09 4.99
CA ASN A 476 3.50 17.20 3.87
C ASN A 476 4.09 15.78 4.05
N PRO A 477 3.96 15.14 5.22
CA PRO A 477 4.45 13.78 5.40
C PRO A 477 3.57 12.82 4.61
N PHE A 478 4.16 11.77 4.03
CA PHE A 478 3.42 10.63 3.50
C PHE A 478 3.42 9.51 4.55
N ILE A 479 2.26 8.89 4.80
CA ILE A 479 2.09 7.95 5.93
C ILE A 479 3.06 6.75 5.91
N TYR A 480 3.55 6.35 4.73
CA TYR A 480 4.53 5.25 4.59
C TYR A 480 5.99 5.72 4.47
N PHE A 481 6.28 7.02 4.59
CA PHE A 481 7.64 7.60 4.49
C PHE A 481 8.21 7.98 5.87
N ILE A 482 7.77 7.31 6.93
CA ILE A 482 8.25 7.56 8.29
C ILE A 482 9.57 6.80 8.45
N PHE A 483 10.68 7.46 8.12
CA PHE A 483 12.04 7.00 8.39
C PHE A 483 12.82 8.10 9.09
#